data_AF-A0A1E3WBG9-F1
#
_entry.id   AF-A0A1E3WBG9-F1
#
_cell.length_a   1.000
_cell.length_b   1.000
_cell.length_c   1.000
_cell.angle_alpha   90.00
_cell.angle_beta   90.00
_cell.angle_gamma   90.00
#
_symmetry.space_group_name_H-M   'P 1'
#
loop_
_entity.id
_entity.type
_entity.pdbx_description
1 polymer ?
#
loop_
_entity_poly.entity_id
_entity_poly.type
_entity_poly.pdbx_seq_one_letter_code
_entity_poly.pdbx_strand_id
1 'polypeptide(L)'
;MLLGLAYVGIVVILRDYDKKQTWMPVEVPETAEPLIGEVAPRALDKVPFSRLVWGFALLALTILVCGLVLTSTAAAIAEQSGLSTSFVGVTLLATATSLPEVSTTLAAVRIGAYSMAISNIFGSNLLMIALVLPADLAYSGAPILGALDQATAFALISGVLVTAIYLAGLLIRSHRTIFGMGIDSALVLAVYAMTLGVFYHFG
;
A
#
# COMPACT_ATOMS: atom_id res chain seq x y z
N MET A 1 16.88 -6.63 -17.15
CA MET A 1 17.31 -5.43 -17.91
C MET A 1 16.17 -4.64 -18.54
N LEU A 2 15.28 -5.24 -19.36
CA LEU A 2 14.17 -4.50 -20.01
C LEU A 2 13.20 -3.84 -19.02
N LEU A 3 12.81 -4.55 -17.94
CA LEU A 3 11.95 -4.00 -16.88
C LEU A 3 12.61 -2.84 -16.12
N GLY A 4 13.92 -2.93 -15.87
CA GLY A 4 14.67 -1.85 -15.22
C GLY A 4 14.77 -0.59 -16.08
N LEU A 5 14.99 -0.75 -17.39
CA LEU A 5 14.97 0.37 -18.34
C LEU A 5 13.58 0.98 -18.48
N ALA A 6 12.52 0.15 -18.51
CA ALA A 6 11.14 0.62 -18.53
C ALA A 6 10.78 1.40 -17.25
N TYR A 7 11.20 0.92 -16.08
CA TYR A 7 10.99 1.61 -14.80
C TYR A 7 11.69 2.97 -14.77
N VAL A 8 12.99 3.02 -15.11
CA VAL A 8 13.73 4.29 -15.18
C VAL A 8 13.09 5.23 -16.21
N GLY A 9 12.66 4.70 -17.36
CA GLY A 9 11.92 5.45 -18.37
C GLY A 9 10.62 6.05 -17.82
N ILE A 10 9.81 5.25 -17.12
CA ILE A 10 8.56 5.70 -16.48
C ILE A 10 8.85 6.77 -15.42
N VAL A 11 9.87 6.59 -14.57
CA VAL A 11 10.23 7.57 -13.54
C VAL A 11 10.69 8.89 -14.18
N VAL A 12 11.50 8.83 -15.24
CA VAL A 12 11.95 10.03 -15.97
C VAL A 12 10.77 10.72 -16.67
N ILE A 13 9.88 9.95 -17.31
CA ILE A 13 8.66 10.47 -17.94
C ILE A 13 7.75 11.12 -16.89
N LEU A 14 7.49 10.44 -15.77
CA LEU A 14 6.69 11.00 -14.68
C LEU A 14 7.32 12.28 -14.15
N ARG A 15 8.64 12.31 -13.94
CA ARG A 15 9.35 13.51 -13.50
C ARG A 15 9.24 14.65 -14.51
N ASP A 16 9.28 14.37 -15.80
CA ASP A 16 9.12 15.37 -16.85
C ASP A 16 7.65 15.81 -17.02
N TYR A 17 6.68 14.94 -16.76
CA TYR A 17 5.26 15.27 -16.74
C TYR A 17 4.91 16.15 -15.54
N ASP A 18 5.44 15.83 -14.36
CA ASP A 18 5.24 16.57 -13.11
C ASP A 18 5.83 18.00 -13.21
N LYS A 19 6.93 18.15 -13.95
CA LYS A 19 7.49 19.48 -14.29
C LYS A 19 6.65 20.28 -15.28
N LYS A 20 5.83 19.61 -16.11
CA LYS A 20 5.06 20.23 -17.19
C LYS A 20 3.60 20.49 -16.81
N GLN A 21 3.05 19.70 -15.89
CA GLN A 21 1.74 19.95 -15.31
C GLN A 21 1.92 20.60 -13.95
N THR A 22 1.69 21.91 -13.91
CA THR A 22 1.35 22.65 -12.69
C THR A 22 -0.02 22.17 -12.20
N TRP A 23 -0.15 20.89 -11.82
CA TRP A 23 -1.28 20.45 -11.03
C TRP A 23 -1.15 21.16 -9.68
N MET A 24 -1.75 22.34 -9.56
CA MET A 24 -2.06 22.90 -8.25
C MET A 24 -3.09 21.94 -7.65
N PRO A 25 -2.78 21.31 -6.51
CA PRO A 25 -3.83 20.66 -5.73
C PRO A 25 -4.95 21.68 -5.62
N VAL A 26 -6.18 21.31 -6.02
CA VAL A 26 -7.33 22.11 -5.64
C VAL A 26 -7.25 22.16 -4.12
N GLU A 27 -6.92 23.33 -3.57
CA GLU A 27 -6.99 23.59 -2.14
C GLU A 27 -8.45 23.35 -1.79
N VAL A 28 -8.76 22.11 -1.41
CA VAL A 28 -9.94 21.82 -0.63
C VAL A 28 -9.85 22.82 0.50
N PRO A 29 -10.87 23.67 0.74
CA PRO A 29 -10.85 24.54 1.89
C PRO A 29 -10.62 23.64 3.08
N GLU A 30 -9.37 23.59 3.57
CA GLU A 30 -9.08 23.08 4.87
C GLU A 30 -9.91 24.00 5.73
N THR A 31 -11.04 23.49 6.22
CA THR A 31 -11.68 24.10 7.35
C THR A 31 -10.61 24.09 8.44
N ALA A 32 -9.88 25.22 8.52
CA ALA A 32 -8.62 25.47 9.22
C ALA A 32 -7.31 24.96 8.53
N GLU A 33 -6.56 25.91 7.95
CA GLU A 33 -5.08 25.89 7.95
C GLU A 33 -4.54 25.44 9.33
N PRO A 34 -3.35 24.83 9.39
CA PRO A 34 -3.18 23.40 9.58
C PRO A 34 -3.11 23.00 11.07
N LEU A 35 -3.76 21.89 11.43
CA LEU A 35 -3.39 21.15 12.65
C LEU A 35 -1.95 20.62 12.59
N ILE A 36 -1.28 20.64 11.44
CA ILE A 36 0.14 20.26 11.29
C ILE A 36 1.06 21.20 12.09
N GLY A 37 0.66 22.45 12.35
CA GLY A 37 1.39 23.37 13.24
C GLY A 37 1.27 23.04 14.73
N GLU A 38 0.23 22.29 15.13
CA GLU A 38 -0.01 21.89 16.53
C GLU A 38 0.23 20.39 16.79
N VAL A 39 0.30 19.55 15.74
CA VAL A 39 0.46 18.09 15.85
C VAL A 39 1.93 17.65 15.79
N ALA A 40 2.86 18.50 15.36
CA ALA A 40 4.27 18.23 15.68
C ALA A 40 4.37 18.19 17.21
N PRO A 41 4.77 17.06 17.83
CA PRO A 41 4.94 17.04 19.27
C PRO A 41 5.99 18.09 19.58
N ARG A 42 5.60 19.24 20.17
CA ARG A 42 6.54 20.29 20.64
C ARG A 42 7.64 19.73 21.56
N ALA A 43 7.46 18.49 22.04
CA ALA A 43 8.45 17.68 22.73
C ALA A 43 9.68 17.31 21.88
N LEU A 44 9.57 17.21 20.55
CA LEU A 44 10.66 16.81 19.66
C LEU A 44 11.60 17.97 19.29
N ASP A 45 11.13 19.22 19.35
CA ASP A 45 11.94 20.42 19.06
C ASP A 45 13.15 20.57 20.00
N LYS A 46 13.08 19.96 21.20
CA LYS A 46 14.14 19.99 22.21
C LYS A 46 15.12 18.82 22.10
N VAL A 47 14.88 17.88 21.20
CA VAL A 47 15.70 16.66 21.08
C VAL A 47 16.84 16.91 20.08
N PRO A 48 18.09 16.59 20.41
CA PRO A 48 19.21 16.83 19.50
C PRO A 48 19.07 15.98 18.23
N PHE A 49 19.40 16.57 17.07
CA PHE A 49 19.27 15.93 15.74
C PHE A 49 19.86 14.52 15.69
N SER A 50 21.04 14.31 16.29
CA SER A 50 21.68 12.99 16.35
C SER A 50 20.79 11.92 17.02
N ARG A 51 20.06 12.29 18.07
CA ARG A 51 19.14 11.36 18.76
C ARG A 51 17.91 11.05 17.91
N LEU A 52 17.43 11.99 17.09
CA LEU A 52 16.35 11.71 16.13
C LEU A 52 16.83 10.72 15.07
N VAL A 53 18.03 10.92 14.52
CA VAL A 53 18.63 10.01 13.52
C VAL A 53 18.80 8.60 14.08
N TRP A 54 19.36 8.48 15.29
CA TRP A 54 19.51 7.18 15.95
C TRP A 54 18.17 6.54 16.31
N GLY A 55 17.20 7.33 16.77
CA GLY A 55 15.85 6.86 17.04
C GLY A 55 15.16 6.33 15.78
N PHE A 56 15.27 7.06 14.68
CA PHE A 56 14.77 6.64 13.37
C PHE A 56 15.46 5.35 12.90
N ALA A 57 16.78 5.28 12.97
CA ALA A 57 17.54 4.09 12.57
C ALA A 57 17.14 2.84 13.38
N LEU A 58 16.94 2.99 14.69
CA LEU A 58 16.49 1.92 15.57
C LEU A 58 15.07 1.45 15.21
N LEU A 59 14.14 2.38 14.99
CA LEU A 59 12.77 2.06 14.56
C LEU A 59 12.76 1.37 13.20
N ALA A 60 13.52 1.87 12.23
CA ALA A 60 13.65 1.26 10.91
C ALA A 60 14.20 -0.17 11.00
N LEU A 61 15.23 -0.40 11.82
CA LEU A 61 15.77 -1.74 12.06
C LEU A 61 14.75 -2.66 12.73
N THR A 62 13.98 -2.14 13.68
CA THR A 62 12.93 -2.90 14.38
C THR A 62 11.85 -3.34 13.39
N ILE A 63 11.39 -2.43 12.54
CA ILE A 63 10.41 -2.74 11.48
C ILE A 63 10.96 -3.80 10.53
N LEU A 64 12.23 -3.70 10.14
CA LEU A 64 12.88 -4.68 9.27
C LEU A 64 12.90 -6.07 9.92
N VAL A 65 13.29 -6.17 11.18
CA VAL A 65 13.32 -7.45 11.92
C VAL A 65 11.91 -8.01 12.09
N CYS A 66 10.93 -7.17 12.44
CA CYS A 66 9.53 -7.58 12.53
C CYS A 66 9.00 -8.10 11.18
N GLY A 67 9.39 -7.48 10.07
CA GLY A 67 9.05 -7.94 8.73
C GLY A 67 9.57 -9.35 8.45
N LEU A 68 10.84 -9.63 8.78
CA LEU A 68 11.43 -10.97 8.63
C LEU A 68 10.72 -12.02 9.48
N VAL A 69 10.42 -11.68 10.74
CA VAL A 69 9.68 -12.58 11.64
C VAL A 69 8.26 -12.82 11.11
N LEU A 70 7.58 -11.78 10.62
CA LEU A 70 6.24 -11.90 10.05
C LEU A 70 6.21 -12.83 8.84
N THR A 71 7.16 -12.69 7.90
CA THR A 71 7.25 -13.58 6.74
C THR A 71 7.53 -15.02 7.14
N SER A 72 8.45 -15.26 8.08
CA SER A 72 8.74 -16.62 8.56
C SER A 72 7.54 -17.25 9.30
N THR A 73 6.81 -16.46 10.08
CA THR A 73 5.61 -16.91 10.79
C THR A 73 4.48 -17.21 9.80
N ALA A 74 4.31 -16.39 8.75
CA ALA A 74 3.35 -16.65 7.68
C ALA A 74 3.65 -17.98 6.96
N ALA A 75 4.92 -18.28 6.68
CA ALA A 75 5.31 -19.57 6.10
C ALA A 75 5.00 -20.75 7.04
N ALA A 76 5.29 -20.61 8.34
CA ALA A 76 4.97 -21.63 9.33
C ALA A 76 3.46 -21.84 9.51
N ILE A 77 2.65 -20.78 9.37
CA ILE A 77 1.18 -20.87 9.37
C ILE A 77 0.71 -21.65 8.14
N ALA A 78 1.26 -21.37 6.94
CA ALA A 78 0.91 -22.10 5.72
C ALA A 78 1.16 -23.61 5.88
N GLU A 79 2.35 -23.98 6.36
CA GLU A 79 2.74 -25.38 6.56
C GLU A 79 1.84 -26.11 7.57
N GLN A 80 1.50 -25.48 8.70
CA GLN A 80 0.68 -26.11 9.75
C GLN A 80 -0.82 -26.13 9.44
N SER A 81 -1.32 -25.16 8.68
CA SER A 81 -2.73 -25.09 8.30
C SER A 81 -3.07 -25.93 7.06
N GLY A 82 -2.07 -26.42 6.33
CA GLY A 82 -2.24 -27.11 5.06
C GLY A 82 -2.63 -26.17 3.91
N LEU A 83 -2.54 -24.85 4.12
CA LEU A 83 -2.80 -23.83 3.09
C LEU A 83 -1.54 -23.58 2.26
N SER A 84 -1.71 -23.23 0.99
CA SER A 84 -0.58 -22.82 0.16
C SER A 84 0.11 -21.55 0.68
N THR A 85 1.44 -21.51 0.62
CA THR A 85 2.25 -20.33 0.98
C THR A 85 1.81 -19.08 0.21
N SER A 86 1.41 -19.25 -1.05
CA SER A 86 0.86 -18.20 -1.91
C SER A 86 -0.44 -17.62 -1.34
N PHE A 87 -1.36 -18.46 -0.86
CA PHE A 87 -2.61 -17.99 -0.25
C PHE A 87 -2.35 -17.21 1.04
N VAL A 88 -1.54 -17.75 1.95
CA VAL A 88 -1.20 -17.06 3.21
C VAL A 88 -0.46 -15.74 2.94
N GLY A 89 0.40 -15.70 1.91
CA GLY A 89 1.08 -14.49 1.47
C GLY A 89 0.12 -13.41 0.95
N VAL A 90 -0.80 -13.78 0.05
CA VAL A 90 -1.76 -12.84 -0.56
C VAL A 90 -2.82 -12.35 0.44
N THR A 91 -3.07 -13.10 1.52
CA THR A 91 -4.13 -12.80 2.48
C THR A 91 -3.59 -12.24 3.79
N LEU A 92 -2.99 -13.10 4.62
CA LEU A 92 -2.51 -12.77 5.96
C LEU A 92 -1.35 -11.78 5.92
N LEU A 93 -0.33 -12.06 5.12
CA LEU A 93 0.85 -11.20 5.04
C LEU A 93 0.46 -9.83 4.45
N ALA A 94 -0.30 -9.80 3.35
CA ALA A 94 -0.80 -8.57 2.74
C ALA A 94 -1.65 -7.73 3.72
N THR A 95 -2.58 -8.37 4.44
CA THR A 95 -3.41 -7.68 5.45
C THR A 95 -2.55 -7.11 6.57
N ALA A 96 -1.60 -7.88 7.09
CA ALA A 96 -0.71 -7.44 8.16
C ALA A 96 0.16 -6.25 7.75
N THR A 97 0.64 -6.20 6.51
CA THR A 97 1.45 -5.08 6.00
C THR A 97 0.62 -3.82 5.72
N SER A 98 -0.67 -3.93 5.39
CA SER A 98 -1.56 -2.77 5.17
C SER A 98 -2.21 -2.22 6.45
N LEU A 99 -2.20 -2.97 7.56
CA LEU A 99 -2.77 -2.53 8.84
C LEU A 99 -2.23 -1.17 9.33
N PRO A 100 -0.90 -0.92 9.31
CA PRO A 100 -0.33 0.38 9.69
C PRO A 100 -0.84 1.53 8.82
N GLU A 101 -1.05 1.30 7.52
CA GLU A 101 -1.57 2.31 6.59
C GLU A 101 -3.02 2.65 6.90
N VAL A 102 -3.85 1.64 7.17
CA VAL A 102 -5.23 1.84 7.60
C VAL A 102 -5.26 2.65 8.92
N SER A 103 -4.38 2.31 9.86
CA SER A 103 -4.28 3.01 11.15
C SER A 103 -3.91 4.49 10.98
N THR A 104 -2.86 4.79 10.20
CA THR A 104 -2.38 6.15 9.95
C THR A 104 -3.38 6.97 9.13
N THR A 105 -3.99 6.38 8.11
CA THR A 105 -5.04 7.02 7.30
C THR A 105 -6.26 7.34 8.15
N LEU A 106 -6.71 6.41 9.00
CA LEU A 106 -7.86 6.63 9.88
C LEU A 106 -7.56 7.73 10.91
N ALA A 107 -6.34 7.78 11.45
CA ALA A 107 -5.91 8.85 12.34
C ALA A 107 -5.95 10.22 11.63
N ALA A 108 -5.45 10.30 10.39
CA ALA A 108 -5.48 11.52 9.58
C ALA A 108 -6.92 11.99 9.28
N VAL A 109 -7.82 11.06 8.91
CA VAL A 109 -9.24 11.37 8.69
C VAL A 109 -9.90 11.87 9.97
N ARG A 110 -9.61 11.27 11.13
CA ARG A 110 -10.19 11.68 12.42
C ARG A 110 -9.81 13.11 12.83
N ILE A 111 -8.62 13.57 12.43
CA ILE A 111 -8.17 14.95 12.67
C ILE A 111 -8.55 15.89 11.53
N GLY A 112 -9.37 15.47 10.56
CA GLY A 112 -9.77 16.29 9.41
C GLY A 112 -8.66 16.53 8.37
N ALA A 113 -7.51 15.84 8.50
CA ALA A 113 -6.39 15.94 7.56
C ALA A 113 -6.61 15.04 6.34
N TYR A 114 -7.64 15.34 5.55
CA TYR A 114 -8.02 14.53 4.39
C TYR A 114 -6.95 14.53 3.28
N SER A 115 -6.25 15.65 3.09
CA SER A 115 -5.10 15.76 2.17
C SER A 115 -4.01 14.76 2.54
N MET A 116 -3.62 14.70 3.82
CA MET A 116 -2.64 13.74 4.36
C MET A 116 -3.13 12.30 4.21
N ALA A 117 -4.40 12.02 4.51
CA ALA A 117 -4.99 10.69 4.34
C ALA A 117 -4.90 10.22 2.88
N ILE A 118 -5.23 11.08 1.92
CA ILE A 118 -5.14 10.79 0.48
C ILE A 118 -3.67 10.56 0.08
N SER A 119 -2.76 11.44 0.48
CA SER A 119 -1.32 11.29 0.18
C SER A 119 -0.73 10.01 0.76
N ASN A 120 -1.17 9.57 1.95
CA ASN A 120 -0.73 8.32 2.56
C ASN A 120 -1.18 7.10 1.71
N ILE A 121 -2.45 7.06 1.31
CA ILE A 121 -2.99 5.95 0.49
C ILE A 121 -2.24 5.84 -0.85
N PHE A 122 -2.09 6.95 -1.58
CA PHE A 122 -1.44 6.92 -2.89
C PHE A 122 0.09 6.74 -2.79
N GLY A 123 0.72 7.39 -1.81
CA GLY A 123 2.17 7.30 -1.60
C GLY A 123 2.62 5.89 -1.25
N SER A 124 1.93 5.22 -0.33
CA SER A 124 2.26 3.85 0.07
C SER A 124 2.08 2.86 -1.07
N ASN A 125 0.99 2.95 -1.84
CA ASN A 125 0.79 2.11 -3.03
C ASN A 125 1.88 2.32 -4.08
N LEU A 126 2.33 3.56 -4.29
CA LEU A 126 3.42 3.85 -5.21
C LEU A 126 4.74 3.29 -4.70
N LEU A 127 5.01 3.38 -3.40
CA LEU A 127 6.19 2.78 -2.78
C LEU A 127 6.20 1.25 -2.91
N MET A 128 5.07 0.57 -2.75
CA MET A 128 5.00 -0.89 -2.94
C MET A 128 5.48 -1.29 -4.34
N ILE A 129 5.02 -0.58 -5.38
CA ILE A 129 5.44 -0.84 -6.76
C ILE A 129 6.92 -0.44 -6.96
N ALA A 130 7.33 0.70 -6.40
CA ALA A 130 8.70 1.20 -6.51
C ALA A 130 9.71 0.25 -5.84
N LEU A 131 9.34 -0.41 -4.75
CA LEU A 131 10.19 -1.34 -4.00
C LEU A 131 10.41 -2.68 -4.71
N VAL A 132 9.58 -3.05 -5.69
CA VAL A 132 9.76 -4.29 -6.47
C VAL A 132 11.10 -4.29 -7.20
N LEU A 133 11.49 -3.16 -7.81
CA LEU A 133 12.74 -3.07 -8.56
C LEU A 133 14.01 -3.24 -7.69
N PRO A 134 14.22 -2.48 -6.60
CA PRO A 134 15.37 -2.69 -5.74
C PRO A 134 15.33 -4.07 -5.07
N ALA A 135 14.15 -4.62 -4.77
CA ALA A 135 14.03 -5.99 -4.29
C ALA A 135 14.50 -7.02 -5.34
N ASP A 136 14.09 -6.88 -6.60
CA ASP A 136 14.50 -7.75 -7.71
C ASP A 136 16.01 -7.64 -7.99
N LEU A 137 16.60 -6.44 -7.84
CA LEU A 137 18.04 -6.23 -7.96
C LEU A 137 18.85 -6.80 -6.80
N ALA A 138 18.32 -6.72 -5.58
CA ALA A 138 18.97 -7.28 -4.39
C ALA A 138 18.83 -8.81 -4.32
N TYR A 139 17.80 -9.37 -4.94
CA TYR A 139 17.57 -10.80 -4.99
C TYR A 139 18.49 -11.45 -6.04
N SER A 140 19.34 -12.36 -5.60
CA SER A 140 20.31 -13.04 -6.48
C SER A 140 19.73 -14.24 -7.25
N GLY A 141 18.43 -14.52 -7.08
CA GLY A 141 17.73 -15.65 -7.72
C GLY A 141 17.13 -15.30 -9.09
N ALA A 142 16.22 -16.15 -9.56
CA ALA A 142 15.42 -15.84 -10.75
C ALA A 142 14.61 -14.54 -10.53
N PRO A 143 14.28 -13.79 -11.60
CA PRO A 143 13.46 -12.59 -11.48
C PRO A 143 12.20 -12.88 -10.67
N ILE A 144 11.86 -12.01 -9.72
CA ILE A 144 10.74 -12.22 -8.78
C ILE A 144 9.43 -12.42 -9.57
N LEU A 145 9.26 -11.68 -10.66
CA LEU A 145 8.10 -11.79 -11.56
C LEU A 145 8.14 -13.02 -12.49
N GLY A 146 9.29 -13.69 -12.61
CA GLY A 146 9.44 -14.93 -13.38
C GLY A 146 9.19 -16.19 -12.56
N ALA A 147 9.17 -16.09 -11.22
CA ALA A 147 8.92 -17.19 -10.29
C ALA A 147 7.47 -17.20 -9.78
N LEU A 148 6.52 -16.67 -10.56
CA LEU A 148 5.12 -16.59 -10.17
C LEU A 148 4.47 -17.98 -10.23
N ASP A 149 3.96 -18.43 -9.09
CA ASP A 149 3.08 -19.57 -9.01
C ASP A 149 1.68 -19.22 -9.56
N GLN A 150 0.91 -20.23 -9.96
CA GLN A 150 -0.44 -20.06 -10.56
C GLN A 150 -1.38 -19.30 -9.61
N ALA A 151 -1.25 -19.56 -8.31
CA ALA A 151 -1.93 -18.83 -7.25
C ALA A 151 -1.58 -17.33 -7.28
N THR A 152 -0.29 -16.99 -7.28
CA THR A 152 0.17 -15.59 -7.31
C THR A 152 -0.28 -14.87 -8.58
N ALA A 153 -0.24 -15.54 -9.74
CA ALA A 153 -0.72 -14.98 -11.00
C ALA A 153 -2.23 -14.65 -10.95
N PHE A 154 -3.04 -15.56 -10.40
CA PHE A 154 -4.47 -15.33 -10.21
C PHE A 154 -4.74 -14.16 -9.25
N ALA A 155 -3.98 -14.08 -8.15
CA ALA A 155 -4.06 -12.96 -7.20
C ALA A 155 -3.76 -11.62 -7.88
N LEU A 156 -2.71 -11.54 -8.70
CA LEU A 156 -2.38 -10.32 -9.45
C LEU A 156 -3.50 -9.90 -10.40
N ILE A 157 -4.05 -10.85 -11.17
CA ILE A 157 -5.18 -10.58 -12.08
C ILE A 157 -6.40 -10.08 -11.31
N SER A 158 -6.73 -10.72 -10.19
CA SER A 158 -7.83 -10.30 -9.34
C SER A 158 -7.61 -8.90 -8.74
N GLY A 159 -6.38 -8.58 -8.34
CA GLY A 159 -6.01 -7.26 -7.82
C GLY A 159 -6.17 -6.16 -8.87
N VAL A 160 -5.74 -6.43 -10.12
CA VAL A 160 -5.97 -5.51 -11.24
C VAL A 160 -7.46 -5.33 -11.51
N LEU A 161 -8.24 -6.42 -11.50
CA LEU A 161 -9.69 -6.35 -11.70
C LEU A 161 -10.38 -5.51 -10.60
N VAL A 162 -10.05 -5.75 -9.33
CA VAL A 162 -10.59 -4.97 -8.20
C VAL A 162 -10.20 -3.50 -8.32
N THR A 163 -8.95 -3.21 -8.69
CA THR A 163 -8.48 -1.83 -8.89
C THR A 163 -9.21 -1.15 -10.04
N ALA A 164 -9.45 -1.86 -11.14
CA ALA A 164 -10.21 -1.34 -12.29
C ALA A 164 -11.68 -1.05 -11.91
N ILE A 165 -12.32 -1.92 -11.14
CA ILE A 165 -13.66 -1.70 -10.60
C ILE A 165 -13.67 -0.46 -9.69
N TYR A 166 -12.69 -0.31 -8.80
CA TYR A 166 -12.59 0.85 -7.92
C TYR A 166 -12.41 2.15 -8.70
N LEU A 167 -11.54 2.17 -9.72
CA LEU A 167 -11.36 3.31 -10.62
C LEU A 167 -12.65 3.62 -11.40
N ALA A 168 -13.35 2.61 -11.91
CA ALA A 168 -14.62 2.79 -12.58
C ALA A 168 -15.67 3.41 -11.64
N GLY A 169 -15.75 2.94 -10.39
CA GLY A 169 -16.62 3.52 -9.36
C GLY A 169 -16.29 4.98 -9.06
N LEU A 170 -15.00 5.31 -8.92
CA LEU A 170 -14.55 6.70 -8.74
C LEU A 170 -14.90 7.60 -9.92
N LEU A 171 -14.78 7.10 -11.16
CA LEU A 171 -15.07 7.86 -12.39
C LEU A 171 -16.57 8.03 -12.64
N ILE A 172 -17.38 7.02 -12.33
CA ILE A 172 -18.83 7.02 -12.58
C ILE A 172 -19.58 7.78 -11.48
N ARG A 173 -18.94 8.02 -10.32
CA ARG A 173 -19.41 8.83 -9.19
C ARG A 173 -20.89 8.58 -8.88
N SER A 174 -21.21 7.34 -8.50
CA SER A 174 -22.58 6.95 -8.14
C SER A 174 -22.97 7.55 -6.78
N HIS A 175 -23.86 8.54 -6.78
CA HIS A 175 -24.37 9.22 -5.58
C HIS A 175 -25.25 8.35 -4.65
N ARG A 176 -25.26 7.02 -4.82
CA ARG A 176 -26.09 6.11 -4.01
C ARG A 176 -25.25 5.48 -2.88
N THR A 177 -25.57 5.88 -1.66
CA THR A 177 -25.00 5.33 -0.43
C THR A 177 -25.94 4.27 0.17
N ILE A 178 -25.42 3.07 0.45
CA ILE A 178 -26.11 2.05 1.25
C ILE A 178 -25.28 1.89 2.54
N PHE A 179 -25.90 2.02 3.72
CA PHE A 179 -25.20 1.96 5.02
C PHE A 179 -24.09 3.01 5.23
N GLY A 180 -24.14 4.14 4.53
CA GLY A 180 -23.07 5.16 4.58
C GLY A 180 -21.81 4.77 3.78
N MET A 181 -21.85 3.63 3.07
CA MET A 181 -20.82 3.18 2.13
C MET A 181 -21.34 3.32 0.70
N GLY A 182 -20.51 3.75 -0.25
CA GLY A 182 -20.90 3.79 -1.67
C GLY A 182 -21.15 2.37 -2.19
N ILE A 183 -22.10 2.19 -3.11
CA ILE A 183 -22.36 0.89 -3.77
C ILE A 183 -21.08 0.30 -4.38
N ASP A 184 -20.18 1.17 -4.87
CA ASP A 184 -18.90 0.79 -5.45
C ASP A 184 -17.98 0.10 -4.43
N SER A 185 -17.93 0.60 -3.18
CA SER A 185 -17.14 -0.01 -2.10
C SER A 185 -17.70 -1.36 -1.66
N ALA A 186 -19.03 -1.51 -1.64
CA ALA A 186 -19.67 -2.78 -1.32
C ALA A 186 -19.40 -3.83 -2.42
N LEU A 187 -19.41 -3.42 -3.69
CA LEU A 187 -19.10 -4.29 -4.83
C LEU A 187 -17.63 -4.74 -4.79
N VAL A 188 -16.70 -3.84 -4.49
CA VAL A 188 -15.28 -4.18 -4.28
C VAL A 188 -15.12 -5.22 -3.16
N LEU A 189 -15.80 -5.03 -2.03
CA LEU A 189 -15.72 -5.95 -0.89
C LEU A 189 -16.29 -7.33 -1.24
N ALA A 190 -17.39 -7.37 -1.99
CA ALA A 190 -17.98 -8.62 -2.48
C ALA A 190 -17.07 -9.36 -3.47
N VAL A 191 -16.46 -8.65 -4.43
CA VAL A 191 -15.52 -9.24 -5.40
C VAL A 191 -14.26 -9.73 -4.70
N TYR A 192 -13.75 -8.99 -3.73
CA TYR A 192 -12.60 -9.40 -2.92
C TYR A 192 -12.92 -10.67 -2.11
N ALA A 193 -14.06 -10.71 -1.43
CA ALA A 193 -14.50 -11.90 -0.68
C ALA A 193 -14.72 -13.11 -1.59
N MET A 194 -15.30 -12.90 -2.78
CA MET A 194 -15.46 -13.96 -3.78
C MET A 194 -14.11 -14.48 -4.27
N THR A 195 -13.16 -13.59 -4.53
CA THR A 195 -11.79 -13.95 -4.92
C THR A 195 -11.12 -14.79 -3.84
N LEU A 196 -11.23 -14.41 -2.57
CA LEU A 196 -10.72 -15.18 -1.44
C LEU A 196 -11.35 -16.58 -1.36
N GLY A 197 -12.67 -16.67 -1.55
CA GLY A 197 -13.39 -17.95 -1.54
C GLY A 197 -12.96 -18.87 -2.67
N VAL A 198 -12.75 -18.33 -3.87
CA VAL A 198 -12.17 -19.07 -5.00
C VAL A 198 -10.75 -19.52 -4.64
N PHE A 199 -9.93 -18.64 -4.10
CA PHE A 199 -8.55 -18.96 -3.75
C PHE A 199 -8.43 -20.06 -2.69
N TYR A 200 -9.33 -20.05 -1.69
CA TYR A 200 -9.40 -21.10 -0.67
C TYR A 200 -9.82 -22.46 -1.23
N HIS A 201 -10.61 -22.49 -2.32
CA HIS A 201 -11.09 -23.74 -2.90
C HIS A 201 -10.14 -24.32 -3.95
N PHE A 202 -9.35 -23.47 -4.62
CA PHE A 202 -8.45 -23.85 -5.71
C PHE A 202 -6.96 -23.89 -5.33
N GLY A 203 -6.57 -23.39 -4.15
CA GLY A 203 -5.19 -23.35 -3.67
C GLY A 203 -4.99 -24.07 -2.34
#